data_AF-A0A0D0GLH2-F1
#
_entry.id   AF-A0A0D0GLH2-F1
#
_cell.length_a   1.000
_cell.length_b   1.000
_cell.length_c   1.000
_cell.angle_alpha   90.00
_cell.angle_beta   90.00
_cell.angle_gamma   90.00
#
_symmetry.space_group_name_H-M   'P 1'
#
loop_
_entity.id
_entity.type
_entity.pdbx_description
1 polymer ?
#
loop_
_entity_poly.entity_id
_entity_poly.type
_entity_poly.pdbx_seq_one_letter_code
_entity_poly.pdbx_strand_id
1 'polypeptide(L)'
;MSLESLKALTDQIRKALDESIDNTNPDEVIGKMNELASLQGTASHTMALAEMVYNQKLMELVQAAEYSKLSATDKRFVIMGKAKNEIYYVTNSERLAKSLVHRQDVLRSTLSFIKSEMENLHNQTH
;
A
#
# COMPACT_ATOMS: atom_id res chain seq x y z
N MET A 1 -0.91 -19.17 7.27
CA MET A 1 -0.65 -17.72 7.36
C MET A 1 -1.95 -17.02 7.65
N SER A 2 -1.97 -16.01 8.52
CA SER A 2 -3.20 -15.41 9.05
C SER A 2 -3.39 -13.96 8.58
N LEU A 3 -4.62 -13.46 8.71
CA LEU A 3 -4.95 -12.05 8.54
C LEU A 3 -4.12 -11.13 9.45
N GLU A 4 -3.56 -11.64 10.55
CA GLU A 4 -2.71 -10.88 11.46
C GLU A 4 -1.37 -10.51 10.80
N SER A 5 -0.81 -11.39 9.97
CA SER A 5 0.40 -11.09 9.20
C SER A 5 0.14 -9.96 8.21
N LEU A 6 -1.00 -10.00 7.51
CA LEU A 6 -1.42 -8.92 6.60
C LEU A 6 -1.60 -7.61 7.35
N LYS A 7 -2.26 -7.65 8.51
CA LYS A 7 -2.42 -6.47 9.37
C LYS A 7 -1.07 -5.83 9.71
N ALA A 8 -0.14 -6.62 10.24
CA ALA A 8 1.18 -6.14 10.64
C ALA A 8 1.95 -5.49 9.47
N LEU A 9 1.93 -6.12 8.30
CA LEU A 9 2.58 -5.58 7.09
C LEU A 9 1.92 -4.29 6.60
N THR A 10 0.58 -4.25 6.57
CA THR A 10 -0.15 -3.03 6.17
C THR A 10 0.04 -1.89 7.16
N ASP A 11 0.14 -2.18 8.45
CA ASP A 11 0.40 -1.19 9.50
C ASP A 11 1.82 -0.63 9.40
N GLN A 12 2.82 -1.47 9.07
CA GLN A 12 4.19 -1.02 8.82
C GLN A 12 4.25 -0.03 7.65
N ILE A 13 3.63 -0.37 6.51
CA ILE A 13 3.61 0.49 5.33
C ILE A 13 2.87 1.80 5.63
N ARG A 14 1.73 1.71 6.32
CA ARG A 14 0.94 2.87 6.71
C ARG A 14 1.73 3.81 7.63
N LYS A 15 2.40 3.27 8.65
CA LYS A 15 3.21 4.07 9.57
C LYS A 15 4.30 4.85 8.82
N ALA A 16 4.98 4.21 7.88
CA ALA A 16 5.98 4.89 7.06
C ALA A 16 5.35 5.97 6.16
N LEU A 17 4.16 5.76 5.61
CA LEU A 17 3.46 6.78 4.83
C LEU A 17 3.00 7.98 5.66
N ASP A 18 2.54 7.74 6.88
CA ASP A 18 1.96 8.76 7.77
C ASP A 18 3.02 9.57 8.52
N GLU A 19 4.24 9.07 8.62
CA GLU A 19 5.34 9.77 9.30
C GLU A 19 5.72 11.07 8.54
N SER A 20 5.59 12.18 9.27
CA SER A 20 5.95 13.51 8.82
C SER A 20 7.46 13.72 8.81
N ILE A 21 7.93 14.48 7.82
CA ILE A 21 9.32 14.93 7.72
C ILE A 21 9.34 16.44 7.49
N ASP A 22 10.48 17.08 7.76
CA ASP A 22 10.74 18.43 7.29
C ASP A 22 11.00 18.41 5.77
N ASN A 23 10.07 18.94 4.98
CA ASN A 23 10.18 18.97 3.52
C ASN A 23 11.12 20.08 3.01
N THR A 24 11.70 20.87 3.90
CA THR A 24 12.72 21.88 3.54
C THR A 24 14.14 21.37 3.78
N ASN A 25 14.29 20.25 4.49
CA ASN A 25 15.56 19.59 4.74
C ASN A 25 15.81 18.49 3.69
N PRO A 26 16.79 18.66 2.76
CA PRO A 26 17.06 17.67 1.71
C PRO A 26 17.40 16.28 2.25
N ASP A 27 18.12 16.20 3.37
CA ASP A 27 18.56 14.92 3.94
C ASP A 27 17.38 14.11 4.47
N GLU A 28 16.41 14.76 5.10
CA GLU A 28 15.17 14.13 5.55
C GLU A 28 14.30 13.67 4.38
N VAL A 29 14.21 14.47 3.31
CA VAL A 29 13.45 14.12 2.11
C VAL A 29 14.08 12.92 1.38
N ILE A 30 15.41 12.88 1.26
CA ILE A 30 16.15 11.74 0.70
C ILE A 30 15.98 10.50 1.60
N GLY A 31 16.15 10.67 2.91
CA GLY A 31 15.97 9.59 3.89
C GLY A 31 14.59 8.96 3.77
N LYS A 32 13.55 9.79 3.71
CA LYS A 32 12.17 9.31 3.55
C LYS A 32 11.97 8.60 2.22
N MET A 33 12.50 9.16 1.13
CA MET A 33 12.38 8.54 -0.19
C MET A 33 13.00 7.14 -0.23
N ASN A 34 14.16 6.95 0.41
CA ASN A 34 14.84 5.66 0.53
C ASN A 34 14.07 4.67 1.41
N GLU A 35 13.51 5.12 2.53
CA GLU A 35 12.65 4.30 3.38
C GLU A 35 11.44 3.78 2.60
N LEU A 36 10.71 4.68 1.91
CA LEU A 36 9.54 4.29 1.11
C LEU A 36 9.93 3.36 -0.06
N ALA A 37 11.12 3.54 -0.64
CA ALA A 37 11.64 2.65 -1.67
C ALA A 37 11.89 1.24 -1.13
N SER A 38 12.46 1.13 0.08
CA SER A 38 12.69 -0.17 0.73
C SER A 38 11.39 -0.94 1.01
N LEU A 39 10.28 -0.22 1.18
CA LEU A 39 8.96 -0.81 1.45
C LEU A 39 8.20 -1.24 0.20
N GLN A 40 8.66 -0.91 -1.01
CA GLN A 40 7.97 -1.33 -2.25
C GLN A 40 7.91 -2.86 -2.37
N GLY A 41 9.00 -3.57 -2.06
CA GLY A 41 9.02 -5.03 -2.06
C GLY A 41 8.06 -5.62 -1.03
N THR A 42 8.01 -5.03 0.16
CA THR A 42 7.04 -5.39 1.21
C THR A 42 5.59 -5.16 0.75
N ALA A 43 5.31 -4.04 0.08
CA ALA A 43 3.97 -3.75 -0.44
C ALA A 43 3.53 -4.74 -1.52
N SER A 44 4.40 -5.07 -2.47
CA SER A 44 4.14 -6.09 -3.49
C SER A 44 3.89 -7.46 -2.86
N HIS A 45 4.72 -7.85 -1.88
CA HIS A 45 4.53 -9.10 -1.15
C HIS A 45 3.21 -9.13 -0.38
N THR A 46 2.85 -8.03 0.29
CA THR A 46 1.61 -7.89 1.06
C THR A 46 0.38 -8.02 0.16
N MET A 47 0.41 -7.41 -1.03
CA MET A 47 -0.65 -7.53 -2.02
C MET A 47 -0.83 -8.98 -2.51
N ALA A 48 0.27 -9.64 -2.91
CA ALA A 48 0.23 -11.04 -3.33
C ALA A 48 -0.28 -11.97 -2.21
N LEU A 49 0.12 -11.69 -0.96
CA LEU A 49 -0.35 -12.44 0.19
C LEU A 49 -1.85 -12.23 0.43
N ALA A 50 -2.36 -11.00 0.30
CA ALA A 50 -3.77 -10.69 0.45
C ALA A 50 -4.62 -11.42 -0.60
N GLU A 51 -4.16 -11.44 -1.85
CA GLU A 51 -4.81 -12.19 -2.93
C GLU A 51 -4.83 -13.70 -2.66
N MET A 52 -3.71 -14.26 -2.19
CA MET A 52 -3.63 -15.68 -1.84
C MET A 52 -4.63 -16.04 -0.74
N VAL A 53 -4.69 -15.26 0.34
CA VAL A 53 -5.62 -15.48 1.46
C VAL A 53 -7.07 -15.34 0.99
N TYR A 54 -7.37 -14.34 0.16
CA TYR A 54 -8.70 -14.18 -0.43
C TYR A 54 -9.09 -15.37 -1.32
N ASN A 55 -8.19 -15.83 -2.18
CA ASN A 55 -8.45 -16.97 -3.06
C ASN A 55 -8.65 -18.27 -2.28
N GLN A 56 -7.89 -18.48 -1.20
CA GLN A 56 -8.12 -19.58 -0.28
C GLN A 56 -9.52 -19.50 0.33
N LYS A 57 -9.93 -18.32 0.80
CA LYS A 57 -11.26 -18.13 1.38
C LYS A 57 -12.38 -18.35 0.36
N LEU A 58 -12.17 -17.89 -0.87
CA LEU A 58 -13.10 -18.08 -1.96
C LEU A 58 -13.29 -19.57 -2.27
N MET A 59 -12.20 -20.34 -2.32
CA MET A 59 -12.24 -21.77 -2.57
C MET A 59 -12.99 -22.53 -1.47
N GLU A 60 -12.78 -22.18 -0.19
CA GLU A 60 -13.55 -22.72 0.93
C GLU A 60 -15.07 -22.47 0.77
N LEU A 61 -15.44 -21.25 0.37
CA LEU A 61 -16.85 -20.87 0.21
C LEU A 61 -17.51 -21.59 -0.96
N VAL A 62 -16.80 -21.75 -2.08
CA VAL A 62 -17.32 -22.40 -3.28
C VAL A 62 -17.50 -23.91 -3.09
N GLN A 63 -16.64 -24.55 -2.30
CA GLN A 63 -16.73 -25.99 -2.00
C GLN A 63 -17.87 -26.33 -1.01
N ALA A 64 -18.43 -25.34 -0.31
CA ALA A 64 -19.55 -25.59 0.59
C ALA A 64 -20.77 -26.09 -0.21
N ALA A 65 -21.37 -27.20 0.22
CA ALA A 65 -22.48 -27.85 -0.49
C ALA A 65 -23.68 -26.91 -0.73
N GLU A 66 -23.90 -25.97 0.18
CA GLU A 66 -24.92 -24.92 0.11
C GLU A 66 -24.69 -23.96 -1.05
N TYR A 67 -23.43 -23.74 -1.42
CA TYR A 67 -23.03 -22.78 -2.44
C TYR A 67 -23.47 -23.20 -3.84
N SER A 68 -23.47 -24.51 -4.13
CA SER A 68 -23.90 -25.04 -5.43
C SER A 68 -25.35 -24.72 -5.78
N LYS A 69 -26.21 -24.54 -4.77
CA LYS A 69 -27.67 -24.31 -4.90
C LYS A 69 -28.06 -22.84 -5.05
N LEU A 70 -27.12 -21.92 -4.83
CA LEU A 70 -27.37 -20.47 -4.87
C LEU A 70 -27.34 -19.91 -6.29
N SER A 71 -28.14 -18.86 -6.53
CA SER A 71 -28.05 -18.06 -7.75
C SER A 71 -26.71 -17.31 -7.83
N ALA A 72 -26.33 -16.83 -9.01
CA ALA A 72 -25.08 -16.05 -9.17
C ALA A 72 -25.05 -14.80 -8.29
N THR A 73 -26.20 -14.14 -8.13
CA THR A 73 -26.35 -12.96 -7.28
C THR A 73 -26.17 -13.30 -5.80
N ASP A 74 -26.81 -14.37 -5.33
CA ASP A 74 -26.72 -14.80 -3.93
C ASP A 74 -25.30 -15.27 -3.59
N LYS A 75 -24.67 -16.01 -4.51
CA LYS A 75 -23.25 -16.39 -4.42
C LYS A 75 -22.36 -15.18 -4.18
N ARG A 76 -22.54 -14.12 -4.98
CA ARG A 76 -21.79 -12.87 -4.83
C ARG A 76 -22.01 -12.23 -3.46
N PHE A 77 -23.26 -12.16 -2.98
CA PHE A 77 -23.56 -11.61 -1.65
C PHE A 77 -22.92 -12.43 -0.52
N VAL A 78 -22.93 -13.76 -0.64
CA VAL A 78 -22.29 -14.65 0.33
C VAL A 78 -20.78 -14.44 0.36
N ILE A 79 -20.10 -14.35 -0.79
CA ILE A 79 -18.66 -14.03 -0.84
C ILE A 79 -18.41 -12.67 -0.20
N MET A 80 -19.14 -11.63 -0.60
CA MET A 80 -18.93 -10.28 -0.07
C MET A 80 -19.12 -10.21 1.45
N GLY A 81 -20.09 -10.97 2.00
CA GLY A 81 -20.32 -11.03 3.44
C GLY A 81 -19.28 -11.87 4.20
N LYS A 82 -18.96 -13.06 3.68
CA LYS A 82 -18.10 -14.03 4.38
C LYS A 82 -16.60 -13.84 4.16
N ALA A 83 -16.20 -13.17 3.08
CA ALA A 83 -14.80 -12.85 2.75
C ALA A 83 -14.50 -11.34 2.88
N LYS A 84 -15.31 -10.61 3.65
CA LYS A 84 -15.21 -9.14 3.78
C LYS A 84 -13.83 -8.66 4.25
N ASN A 85 -13.17 -9.42 5.13
CA ASN A 85 -11.88 -9.05 5.70
C ASN A 85 -10.77 -9.22 4.67
N GLU A 86 -10.82 -10.31 3.92
CA GLU A 86 -9.89 -10.63 2.85
C GLU A 86 -10.00 -9.60 1.72
N ILE A 87 -11.24 -9.27 1.31
CA ILE A 87 -11.51 -8.20 0.32
C ILE A 87 -10.95 -6.85 0.81
N TYR A 88 -11.13 -6.54 2.10
CA TYR A 88 -10.55 -5.34 2.70
C TYR A 88 -9.03 -5.32 2.56
N TYR A 89 -8.32 -6.39 2.91
CA TYR A 89 -6.86 -6.41 2.84
C TYR A 89 -6.33 -6.41 1.40
N VAL A 90 -7.01 -7.03 0.45
CA VAL A 90 -6.68 -6.91 -0.98
C VAL A 90 -6.75 -5.44 -1.40
N THR A 91 -7.88 -4.79 -1.12
CA THR A 91 -8.11 -3.39 -1.50
C THR A 91 -7.16 -2.42 -0.77
N ASN A 92 -6.93 -2.64 0.52
CA ASN A 92 -6.08 -1.79 1.34
C ASN A 92 -4.60 -1.91 0.92
N SER A 93 -4.12 -3.12 0.64
CA SER A 93 -2.73 -3.34 0.20
C SER A 93 -2.46 -2.70 -1.15
N GLU A 94 -3.39 -2.81 -2.10
CA GLU A 94 -3.29 -2.14 -3.40
C GLU A 94 -3.22 -0.61 -3.25
N ARG A 95 -4.07 -0.05 -2.39
CA ARG A 95 -4.06 1.40 -2.11
C ARG A 95 -2.75 1.85 -1.47
N LEU A 96 -2.23 1.10 -0.49
CA LEU A 96 -0.96 1.42 0.17
C LEU A 96 0.21 1.38 -0.81
N ALA A 97 0.25 0.39 -1.71
CA ALA A 97 1.26 0.32 -2.76
C ALA A 97 1.23 1.55 -3.69
N LYS A 98 0.03 1.98 -4.10
CA LYS A 98 -0.16 3.22 -4.88
C LYS A 98 0.25 4.46 -4.11
N SER A 99 -0.07 4.53 -2.82
CA SER A 99 0.32 5.64 -1.95
C SER A 99 1.83 5.75 -1.78
N LEU A 100 2.57 4.64 -1.71
CA LEU A 100 4.04 4.65 -1.69
C LEU A 100 4.60 5.33 -2.93
N VAL A 101 4.16 4.91 -4.12
CA VAL A 101 4.61 5.49 -5.39
C VAL A 101 4.28 6.98 -5.45
N HIS A 102 3.04 7.34 -5.14
CA HIS A 102 2.61 8.74 -5.17
C HIS A 102 3.42 9.62 -4.20
N ARG A 103 3.66 9.12 -2.97
CA ARG A 103 4.44 9.85 -1.98
C ARG A 103 5.89 10.04 -2.43
N GLN A 104 6.50 9.04 -3.06
CA GLN A 104 7.84 9.17 -3.63
C GLN A 104 7.90 10.18 -4.78
N ASP A 105 6.88 10.26 -5.63
CA ASP A 105 6.81 11.25 -6.70
C ASP A 105 6.71 12.69 -6.16
N VAL A 106 5.94 12.88 -5.08
CA VAL A 106 5.89 14.16 -4.36
C VAL A 106 7.27 14.52 -3.80
N LEU A 107 7.93 13.61 -3.09
CA LEU A 107 9.27 13.85 -2.53
C LEU A 107 10.31 14.17 -3.61
N ARG A 108 10.25 13.50 -4.77
CA ARG A 108 11.13 13.80 -5.92
C ARG A 108 10.89 15.22 -6.45
N SER A 109 9.64 15.65 -6.49
CA SER A 109 9.28 17.01 -6.91
C SER A 109 9.76 18.05 -5.90
N THR A 110 9.64 17.75 -4.60
CA THR A 110 10.20 18.57 -3.51
C THR A 110 11.71 18.72 -3.63
N LEU A 111 12.47 17.64 -3.84
CA LEU A 111 13.92 17.70 -4.02
C LEU A 111 14.32 18.54 -5.23
N SER A 112 13.57 18.40 -6.33
CA SER A 112 13.81 19.18 -7.55
C SER A 112 13.61 20.67 -7.30
N PHE A 113 12.58 21.03 -6.52
CA PHE A 113 12.33 22.41 -6.11
C PHE A 113 13.45 22.95 -5.22
N ILE A 114 13.85 22.22 -4.17
CA ILE A 114 14.93 22.67 -3.27
C ILE A 114 16.24 22.88 -4.05
N LYS A 115 16.57 21.95 -4.96
CA LYS A 115 17.75 22.09 -5.82
C LYS A 115 17.71 23.37 -6.65
N SER A 116 16.56 23.67 -7.27
CA SER A 116 16.39 24.90 -8.05
C SER A 116 16.57 26.16 -7.19
N GLU A 117 16.05 26.17 -5.96
CA GLU A 117 16.22 27.29 -5.04
C GLU A 117 17.70 27.49 -4.67
N MET A 118 18.43 26.41 -4.40
CA MET A 118 19.86 26.47 -4.10
C MET A 118 20.69 26.99 -5.29
N GLU A 119 20.37 26.56 -6.51
CA GLU A 119 21.02 27.03 -7.74
C GLU A 119 20.74 28.52 -7.98
N ASN A 120 19.49 28.96 -7.78
CA ASN A 120 19.11 30.37 -7.91
C ASN A 120 19.85 31.25 -6.89
N LEU A 121 19.93 30.82 -5.63
CA LEU A 121 20.67 31.54 -4.59
C LEU A 121 22.16 31.66 -4.94
N HIS A 122 22.78 30.56 -5.37
CA HIS A 122 24.18 30.56 -5.79
C HIS A 122 24.46 31.57 -6.91
N ASN A 123 23.59 31.61 -7.92
CA ASN A 123 23.69 32.52 -9.06
C ASN A 123 23.41 33.99 -8.73
N GLN A 124 22.77 34.30 -7.59
CA GLN A 124 22.56 35.67 -7.13
C GLN A 124 23.72 36.19 -6.26
N THR A 125 24.48 35.28 -5.66
CA THR A 125 25.63 35.59 -4.79
C THR A 125 26.99 35.63 -5.51
N HIS A 126 27.03 35.30 -6.81
CA HIS A 126 28.22 35.35 -7.67
C HIS A 126 27.94 36.19 -8.91
#